data_AF-A0A6N8S5R4-F1
#
_entry.id   AF-A0A6N8S5R4-F1
#
_cell.length_a   1.000
_cell.length_b   1.000
_cell.length_c   1.000
_cell.angle_alpha   90.00
_cell.angle_beta   90.00
_cell.angle_gamma   90.00
#
_symmetry.space_group_name_H-M   'P 1'
#
loop_
_entity.id
_entity.type
_entity.pdbx_description
1 polymer ?
#
loop_
_entity_poly.entity_id
_entity_poly.type
_entity_poly.pdbx_seq_one_letter_code
_entity_poly.pdbx_strand_id
1 'polypeptide(L)'
;MTVLRFTGVAVVLLAGPSMSFAEDAAVPIPACAMSGSKSVFIGGAPALRLSDVVNCPPELYEIVPSIMIEGQPMVKFRTGVGEKGNCTARGEETVMAEGESASRLGDVACTQN
;
A
#
# COMPACT_ATOMS: atom_id res chain seq x y z
N MET A 1 59.87 10.53 -30.27
CA MET A 1 60.89 10.40 -29.20
C MET A 1 60.17 10.57 -27.87
N THR A 2 59.81 9.46 -27.22
CA THR A 2 60.45 8.94 -25.97
C THR A 2 60.17 9.89 -24.78
N VAL A 3 59.58 9.52 -23.65
CA VAL A 3 59.71 8.30 -22.83
C VAL A 3 58.47 8.18 -21.91
N LEU A 4 57.91 6.97 -21.84
CA LEU A 4 56.99 6.49 -20.79
C LEU A 4 57.65 6.54 -19.40
N ARG A 5 56.98 7.11 -18.39
CA ARG A 5 57.24 6.74 -16.99
C ARG A 5 55.96 6.26 -16.32
N PHE A 6 55.87 4.94 -16.22
CA PHE A 6 54.99 4.21 -15.31
C PHE A 6 55.42 4.50 -13.87
N THR A 7 54.57 5.16 -13.11
CA THR A 7 54.58 5.10 -11.64
C THR A 7 53.18 4.67 -11.26
N GLY A 8 53.07 3.40 -10.89
CA GLY A 8 51.82 2.80 -10.44
C GLY A 8 51.34 3.47 -9.17
N VAL A 9 50.08 3.87 -9.17
CA VAL A 9 49.29 4.02 -7.96
C VAL A 9 48.09 3.13 -8.17
N ALA A 10 48.16 1.94 -7.59
CA ALA A 10 47.01 1.07 -7.40
C ALA A 10 46.06 1.79 -6.44
N VAL A 11 44.93 2.28 -6.93
CA VAL A 11 43.77 2.63 -6.10
C VAL A 11 42.61 1.79 -6.57
N VAL A 12 42.47 0.68 -5.84
CA VAL A 12 41.29 -0.14 -5.57
C VAL A 12 39.99 0.40 -6.18
N LEU A 13 39.42 -0.42 -7.07
CA LEU A 13 38.01 -0.44 -7.42
C LEU A 13 37.16 -0.52 -6.14
N LEU A 14 36.69 0.62 -5.65
CA LEU A 14 35.52 0.67 -4.78
C LEU A 14 34.29 0.83 -5.66
N ALA A 15 33.97 -0.23 -6.41
CA ALA A 15 32.60 -0.48 -6.83
C ALA A 15 31.82 -0.83 -5.56
N GLY A 16 31.51 0.19 -4.78
CA GLY A 16 30.58 0.04 -3.67
C GLY A 16 29.26 -0.44 -4.24
N PRO A 17 28.65 -1.52 -3.73
CA PRO A 17 27.26 -1.77 -4.02
C PRO A 17 26.54 -0.52 -3.52
N SER A 18 25.99 0.25 -4.45
CA SER A 18 24.93 1.19 -4.15
C SER A 18 23.83 0.36 -3.49
N MET A 19 23.87 0.30 -2.16
CA MET A 19 22.79 -0.18 -1.33
C MET A 19 21.63 0.77 -1.62
N SER A 20 20.85 0.40 -2.63
CA SER A 20 19.49 0.86 -2.76
C SER A 20 18.83 0.45 -1.45
N PHE A 21 18.63 1.41 -0.56
CA PHE A 21 17.59 1.30 0.43
C PHE A 21 16.32 1.12 -0.39
N ALA A 22 15.82 -0.11 -0.44
CA ALA A 22 14.44 -0.33 -0.81
C ALA A 22 13.65 0.45 0.24
N GLU A 23 13.16 1.63 -0.14
CA GLU A 23 12.10 2.31 0.59
C GLU A 23 11.08 1.22 0.92
N ASP A 24 10.88 1.00 2.22
CA ASP A 24 9.91 0.10 2.80
C ASP A 24 8.66 0.14 1.93
N ALA A 25 8.46 -0.92 1.14
CA ALA A 25 7.37 -0.99 0.19
C ALA A 25 6.12 -0.91 1.03
N ALA A 26 5.47 0.27 1.02
CA ALA A 26 4.28 0.59 1.78
C ALA A 26 3.43 -0.68 1.84
N VAL A 27 3.32 -1.25 3.05
CA VAL A 27 2.74 -2.59 3.26
C VAL A 27 1.45 -2.61 2.46
N PRO A 28 1.38 -3.37 1.33
CA PRO A 28 0.39 -3.13 0.28
C PRO A 28 -1.02 -3.53 0.72
N ILE A 29 -1.15 -3.98 1.96
CA ILE A 29 -2.36 -4.42 2.59
C ILE A 29 -2.29 -3.92 4.03
N PRO A 30 -3.29 -3.19 4.56
CA PRO A 30 -3.36 -2.97 6.00
C PRO A 30 -3.30 -4.34 6.67
N ALA A 31 -2.52 -4.53 7.73
CA ALA A 31 -2.31 -5.87 8.32
C ALA A 31 -3.62 -6.61 8.69
N CYS A 32 -4.73 -5.88 8.79
CA CYS A 32 -6.04 -6.41 9.06
C CYS A 32 -6.88 -6.78 7.81
N ALA A 33 -6.59 -6.25 6.62
CA ALA A 33 -7.21 -6.76 5.39
C ALA A 33 -6.37 -7.94 4.88
N MET A 34 -7.02 -8.99 4.39
CA MET A 34 -6.30 -10.21 3.97
C MET A 34 -6.09 -10.26 2.45
N SER A 35 -6.97 -9.64 1.69
CA SER A 35 -7.03 -9.70 0.22
C SER A 35 -7.82 -8.51 -0.31
N GLY A 36 -7.86 -8.33 -1.63
CA GLY A 36 -8.88 -7.51 -2.30
C GLY A 36 -9.72 -8.33 -3.27
N SER A 37 -10.57 -7.65 -4.03
CA SER A 37 -11.33 -8.20 -5.15
C SER A 37 -10.42 -8.75 -6.25
N LYS A 38 -10.88 -9.78 -6.96
CA LYS A 38 -10.14 -10.37 -8.09
C LYS A 38 -10.58 -9.82 -9.44
N SER A 39 -11.75 -9.18 -9.50
CA SER A 39 -12.36 -8.69 -10.74
C SER A 39 -12.54 -7.18 -10.77
N VAL A 40 -12.62 -6.52 -9.61
CA VAL A 40 -12.81 -5.07 -9.52
C VAL A 40 -11.54 -4.41 -9.02
N PHE A 41 -11.07 -3.42 -9.79
CA PHE A 41 -9.86 -2.65 -9.49
C PHE A 41 -10.21 -1.16 -9.43
N ILE A 42 -9.67 -0.47 -8.42
CA ILE A 42 -9.75 0.98 -8.22
C ILE A 42 -8.34 1.53 -8.41
N GLY A 43 -8.15 2.40 -9.40
CA GLY A 43 -6.84 3.01 -9.68
C GLY A 43 -5.71 1.99 -9.85
N GLY A 44 -5.99 0.84 -10.48
CA GLY A 44 -4.98 -0.21 -10.75
C GLY A 44 -4.74 -1.22 -9.63
N ALA A 45 -5.35 -1.06 -8.46
CA ALA A 45 -5.24 -2.01 -7.34
C ALA A 45 -6.61 -2.61 -6.99
N PRO A 46 -6.66 -3.81 -6.41
CA PRO A 46 -7.93 -4.48 -6.16
C PRO A 46 -8.79 -3.73 -5.14
N ALA A 47 -10.09 -3.66 -5.41
CA ALA A 47 -11.07 -3.00 -4.54
C ALA A 47 -11.37 -3.84 -3.29
N LEU A 48 -11.79 -3.21 -2.20
CA LEU A 48 -12.07 -3.89 -0.93
C LEU A 48 -13.57 -4.16 -0.76
N ARG A 49 -13.90 -5.39 -0.38
CA ARG A 49 -15.27 -5.84 -0.03
C ARG A 49 -15.33 -6.27 1.43
N LEU A 50 -16.55 -6.50 1.93
CA LEU A 50 -16.77 -6.85 3.33
C LEU A 50 -15.97 -8.07 3.82
N SER A 51 -15.83 -9.13 3.00
CA SER A 51 -15.02 -10.30 3.38
C SER A 51 -13.53 -10.03 3.51
N ASP A 52 -13.02 -8.99 2.86
CA ASP A 52 -11.59 -8.68 2.88
C ASP A 52 -11.16 -8.05 4.21
N VAL A 53 -12.09 -7.39 4.91
CA VAL A 53 -11.84 -6.57 6.11
C VAL A 53 -12.36 -7.19 7.41
N VAL A 54 -12.74 -8.47 7.40
CA VAL A 54 -13.33 -9.15 8.58
C VAL A 54 -12.43 -9.17 9.82
N ASN A 55 -11.11 -9.02 9.63
CA ASN A 55 -10.15 -8.94 10.73
C ASN A 55 -9.83 -7.49 11.14
N CYS A 56 -10.34 -6.50 10.40
CA CYS A 56 -10.21 -5.11 10.73
C CYS A 56 -11.16 -4.69 11.83
N PRO A 57 -10.77 -3.71 12.66
CA PRO A 57 -11.69 -3.12 13.62
C PRO A 57 -12.85 -2.43 12.87
N PRO A 58 -14.11 -2.74 13.21
CA PRO A 58 -15.28 -2.17 12.54
C PRO A 58 -15.40 -0.66 12.64
N GLU A 59 -14.74 -0.05 13.63
CA GLU A 59 -14.64 1.40 13.80
C GLU A 59 -13.73 2.07 12.75
N LEU A 60 -12.92 1.29 12.02
CA LEU A 60 -11.96 1.80 11.03
C LEU A 60 -12.42 1.60 9.58
N TYR A 61 -13.65 1.12 9.37
CA TYR A 61 -14.21 1.00 8.03
C TYR A 61 -15.70 1.29 7.99
N GLU A 62 -16.19 1.56 6.79
CA GLU A 62 -17.58 1.83 6.50
C GLU A 62 -18.04 0.94 5.35
N ILE A 63 -19.23 0.37 5.53
CA ILE A 63 -19.88 -0.48 4.53
C ILE A 63 -20.67 0.42 3.60
N VAL A 64 -20.43 0.28 2.30
CA VAL A 64 -21.17 0.97 1.24
C VAL A 64 -22.12 -0.04 0.59
N PRO A 65 -23.37 -0.17 1.07
CA PRO A 65 -24.30 -1.18 0.57
C PRO A 65 -24.82 -0.89 -0.85
N SER A 66 -24.71 0.36 -1.30
CA SER A 66 -25.13 0.78 -2.65
C SER A 66 -24.25 0.19 -3.76
N ILE A 67 -23.02 -0.19 -3.44
CA ILE A 67 -22.03 -0.67 -4.42
C ILE A 67 -21.65 -2.10 -4.07
N MET A 68 -21.86 -3.01 -5.02
CA MET A 68 -21.60 -4.44 -4.86
C MET A 68 -20.38 -4.87 -5.67
N ILE A 69 -19.41 -5.47 -5.00
CA ILE A 69 -18.19 -6.06 -5.57
C ILE A 69 -18.25 -7.57 -5.34
N GLU A 70 -18.36 -8.34 -6.43
CA GLU A 70 -18.39 -9.81 -6.39
C GLU A 70 -19.49 -10.36 -5.46
N GLY A 71 -20.66 -9.72 -5.46
CA GLY A 71 -21.82 -10.10 -4.65
C GLY A 71 -21.76 -9.67 -3.19
N GLN A 72 -20.79 -8.86 -2.80
CA GLN A 72 -20.63 -8.34 -1.44
C GLN A 72 -20.56 -6.81 -1.44
N PRO A 73 -21.00 -6.13 -0.38
CA PRO A 73 -20.92 -4.68 -0.33
C PRO A 73 -19.46 -4.22 -0.31
N MET A 74 -19.22 -3.11 -0.99
CA MET A 74 -17.94 -2.41 -0.97
C MET A 74 -17.65 -1.89 0.44
N VAL A 75 -16.37 -1.81 0.78
CA VAL A 75 -15.93 -1.21 2.03
C VAL A 75 -14.97 -0.06 1.76
N LYS A 76 -15.13 1.02 2.52
CA LYS A 76 -14.21 2.16 2.58
C LYS A 76 -13.52 2.17 3.93
N PHE A 77 -12.23 2.40 3.96
CA PHE A 77 -11.54 2.57 5.23
C PHE A 77 -11.62 4.02 5.70
N ARG A 78 -11.73 4.19 7.00
CA ARG A 78 -11.68 5.48 7.68
C ARG A 78 -10.34 5.57 8.43
N THR A 79 -9.76 6.76 8.44
CA THR A 79 -8.63 7.04 9.32
C THR A 79 -9.13 7.09 10.77
N GLY A 80 -8.50 6.35 11.66
CA GLY A 80 -8.95 6.27 13.05
C GLY A 80 -8.04 5.42 13.94
N VAL A 81 -8.38 5.44 15.23
CA VAL A 81 -7.75 4.66 16.29
C VAL A 81 -8.75 3.59 16.72
N GLY A 82 -8.37 2.32 16.60
CA GLY A 82 -9.19 1.18 17.00
C GLY A 82 -8.52 0.33 18.05
N GLU A 83 -9.29 -0.59 18.64
CA GLU A 83 -8.80 -1.47 19.72
C GLU A 83 -7.63 -2.35 19.26
N LYS A 84 -7.60 -2.73 17.97
CA LYS A 84 -6.55 -3.57 17.38
C LYS A 84 -5.45 -2.80 16.65
N GLY A 85 -5.46 -1.46 16.73
CA GLY A 85 -4.44 -0.64 16.08
C GLY A 85 -4.95 0.66 15.49
N ASN A 86 -4.01 1.49 15.04
CA ASN A 86 -4.29 2.76 14.38
C ASN A 86 -4.22 2.56 12.86
N CYS A 87 -5.23 3.01 12.13
CA CYS A 87 -5.26 2.94 10.68
C CYS A 87 -5.31 4.34 10.08
N THR A 88 -4.43 4.61 9.13
CA THR A 88 -4.51 5.77 8.25
C THR A 88 -5.01 5.30 6.89
N ALA A 89 -6.17 5.79 6.48
CA ALA A 89 -6.77 5.50 5.18
C ALA A 89 -6.56 6.68 4.25
N ARG A 90 -6.05 6.41 3.06
CA ARG A 90 -6.15 7.30 1.91
C ARG A 90 -7.20 6.73 0.96
N GLY A 91 -7.76 7.60 0.13
CA GLY A 91 -8.59 7.17 -0.98
C GLY A 91 -7.86 7.46 -2.28
N GLU A 92 -8.21 6.74 -3.32
CA GLU A 92 -7.86 7.10 -4.68
C GLU A 92 -8.68 8.33 -5.09
N GLU A 93 -7.99 9.42 -5.37
CA GLU A 93 -8.48 10.76 -5.69
C GLU A 93 -9.33 10.81 -6.98
N THR A 94 -9.11 9.86 -7.88
CA THR A 94 -9.72 9.78 -9.21
C THR A 94 -10.98 8.91 -9.26
N VAL A 95 -11.22 8.07 -8.25
CA VAL A 95 -12.38 7.17 -8.19
C VAL A 95 -13.23 7.51 -6.98
N MET A 96 -14.48 7.91 -7.23
CA MET A 96 -15.43 8.29 -6.19
C MET A 96 -16.45 7.16 -5.96
N ALA A 97 -16.72 6.86 -4.70
CA ALA A 97 -17.78 5.97 -4.24
C ALA A 97 -18.68 6.72 -3.26
N GLU A 98 -19.96 6.92 -3.64
CA GLU A 98 -20.94 7.71 -2.87
C GLU A 98 -20.47 9.15 -2.56
N GLY A 99 -19.73 9.76 -3.50
CA GLY A 99 -19.28 11.16 -3.36
C GLY A 99 -18.02 11.37 -2.52
N GLU A 100 -17.37 10.30 -2.04
CA GLU A 100 -16.03 10.38 -1.44
C GLU A 100 -15.05 9.43 -2.13
N SER A 101 -13.76 9.70 -2.00
CA SER A 101 -12.69 8.90 -2.60
C SER A 101 -12.80 7.42 -2.18
N ALA A 102 -12.70 6.52 -3.15
CA ALA A 102 -12.75 5.09 -2.94
C ALA A 102 -11.39 4.57 -2.43
N SER A 103 -11.39 3.72 -1.41
CA SER A 103 -10.16 3.07 -0.93
C SER A 103 -9.88 1.79 -1.72
N ARG A 104 -8.63 1.60 -2.15
CA ARG A 104 -8.14 0.32 -2.70
C ARG A 104 -7.24 -0.41 -1.72
N LEU A 105 -6.92 -1.67 -2.03
CA LEU A 105 -5.91 -2.42 -1.32
C LEU A 105 -4.57 -1.65 -1.36
N GLY A 106 -4.02 -1.34 -0.19
CA GLY A 106 -2.75 -0.61 -0.05
C GLY A 106 -2.88 0.89 0.21
N ASP A 107 -4.08 1.47 0.07
CA ASP A 107 -4.29 2.87 0.51
C ASP A 107 -4.41 3.00 2.03
N VAL A 108 -4.37 1.89 2.76
CA VAL A 108 -4.61 1.85 4.20
C VAL A 108 -3.37 1.29 4.89
N ALA A 109 -2.76 2.10 5.73
CA ALA A 109 -1.65 1.72 6.57
C ALA A 109 -2.16 1.55 8.00
N CYS A 110 -2.16 0.32 8.51
CA CYS A 110 -2.55 0.01 9.88
C CYS A 110 -1.34 -0.44 10.70
N THR A 111 -1.09 0.23 11.82
CA THR A 111 -0.14 -0.23 12.84
C THR A 111 -0.90 -0.96 13.93
N GLN A 112 -0.55 -2.22 14.18
CA GLN A 112 -1.03 -2.96 15.35
C GLN A 112 -0.43 -2.37 16.62
N ASN A 113 -1.20 -2.37 17.70
CA ASN A 113 -0.77 -1.97 19.04
C ASN A 113 -0.27 -3.18 19.84
#